data_AF-A0A315EF24-F1
#
_entry.id   AF-A0A315EF24-F1
#
_cell.length_a   1.000
_cell.length_b   1.000
_cell.length_c   1.000
_cell.angle_alpha   90.00
_cell.angle_beta   90.00
_cell.angle_gamma   90.00
#
_symmetry.space_group_name_H-M   'P 1'
#
loop_
_entity.id
_entity.type
_entity.pdbx_description
1 polymer ?
#
loop_
_entity_poly.entity_id
_entity_poly.type
_entity_poly.pdbx_seq_one_letter_code
_entity_poly.pdbx_strand_id
1 'polypeptide(L)'
;MFRLALALGLPVRELLARMGSDELTEWMAFYQLEPFGDFRADLRSAIVASTLANAHRSKEGKPFTPEDFMPFVEKNHHKDHHKPHRSDQPKASEADAARLNIARFKAMFAHRIKR
;
A
#
# COMPACT_ATOMS: atom_id res chain seq x y z
N MET A 1 4.88 -22.52 7.33
CA MET A 1 5.50 -23.86 7.23
C MET A 1 6.82 -23.85 6.45
N PHE A 2 6.85 -23.69 5.12
CA PHE A 2 8.10 -23.77 4.32
C PHE A 2 9.21 -22.81 4.75
N ARG A 3 8.88 -21.55 5.04
CA ARG A 3 9.86 -20.56 5.52
C ARG A 3 10.46 -20.92 6.88
N LEU A 4 9.65 -21.47 7.79
CA LEU A 4 10.12 -21.92 9.10
C LEU A 4 11.04 -23.15 8.96
N ALA A 5 10.65 -24.11 8.12
CA ALA A 5 11.47 -25.28 7.81
C ALA A 5 12.83 -24.88 7.21
N LEU A 6 12.84 -23.93 6.28
CA LEU A 6 14.06 -23.36 5.69
C LEU A 6 14.96 -22.71 6.76
N ALA A 7 14.39 -21.90 7.66
CA ALA A 7 15.13 -21.22 8.71
C ALA A 7 15.76 -22.18 9.73
N LEU A 8 15.10 -23.30 10.00
CA LEU A 8 15.60 -24.36 10.89
C LEU A 8 16.53 -25.35 10.18
N GLY A 9 16.70 -25.24 8.86
CA GLY A 9 17.51 -26.17 8.08
C GLY A 9 16.93 -27.58 8.00
N LEU A 10 15.60 -27.71 8.12
CA LEU A 10 14.92 -29.01 8.15
C LEU A 10 14.01 -29.20 6.92
N PRO A 11 13.90 -30.42 6.38
CA PRO A 11 12.80 -30.78 5.51
C PRO A 11 11.46 -30.57 6.21
N VAL A 12 10.43 -30.18 5.45
CA VAL A 12 9.09 -29.93 6.00
C VAL A 12 8.52 -31.15 6.75
N ARG A 13 8.71 -32.36 6.22
CA ARG A 13 8.21 -33.59 6.87
C ARG A 13 8.88 -33.85 8.21
N GLU A 14 10.16 -33.53 8.33
CA GLU A 14 10.91 -33.70 9.57
C GLU A 14 10.52 -32.66 10.61
N LEU A 15 10.31 -31.40 10.20
CA LEU A 15 9.74 -30.36 11.06
C LEU A 15 8.41 -30.83 11.66
N LEU A 16 7.49 -31.34 10.83
CA LEU A 16 6.16 -31.79 11.27
C LEU A 16 6.18 -33.07 12.12
N ALA A 17 7.25 -33.86 12.03
CA ALA A 17 7.44 -35.02 12.90
C ALA A 17 7.95 -34.64 14.30
N ARG A 18 8.65 -33.50 14.41
CA ARG A 18 9.26 -33.02 15.66
C ARG A 18 8.43 -31.98 16.40
N MET A 19 7.62 -31.21 15.68
CA MET A 19 6.84 -30.07 16.20
C MET A 19 5.34 -30.35 16.09
N GLY A 20 4.63 -30.16 17.21
CA GLY A 20 3.18 -30.28 17.27
C GLY A 20 2.45 -29.14 16.55
N SER A 21 1.16 -29.34 16.30
CA SER A 21 0.31 -28.33 15.65
C SER A 21 0.11 -27.08 16.51
N ASP A 22 0.13 -27.24 17.83
CA ASP A 22 0.08 -26.18 18.84
C ASP A 22 1.28 -25.24 18.71
N GLU A 23 2.50 -25.79 18.80
CA GLU A 23 3.73 -25.00 18.66
C GLU A 23 3.82 -24.37 17.27
N LEU A 24 3.44 -25.10 16.20
CA LEU A 24 3.40 -24.53 14.85
C LEU A 24 2.42 -23.35 14.75
N THR A 25 1.29 -23.41 15.46
CA THR A 25 0.30 -22.33 15.51
C THR A 25 0.85 -21.13 16.29
N GLU A 26 1.57 -21.36 17.38
CA GLU A 26 2.27 -20.31 18.12
C GLU A 26 3.31 -19.61 17.25
N TRP A 27 4.09 -20.35 16.46
CA TRP A 27 5.02 -19.76 15.48
C TRP A 27 4.30 -18.91 14.44
N MET A 28 3.13 -19.35 13.96
CA MET A 28 2.32 -18.58 13.01
C MET A 28 1.78 -17.29 13.66
N ALA A 29 1.31 -17.37 14.91
CA ALA A 29 0.85 -16.20 15.66
C ALA A 29 2.01 -15.23 15.94
N PHE A 30 3.17 -15.74 16.35
CA PHE A 30 4.37 -14.95 16.57
C PHE A 30 4.81 -14.23 15.29
N TYR A 31 4.78 -14.90 14.13
CA TYR A 31 5.08 -14.27 12.84
C TYR A 31 4.13 -13.10 12.49
N GLN A 32 2.87 -13.14 12.92
CA GLN A 32 1.93 -12.04 12.70
C GLN A 32 2.25 -10.82 13.59
N LEU A 33 2.74 -11.07 14.81
CA LEU A 33 3.15 -10.01 15.74
C LEU A 33 4.50 -9.41 15.33
N GLU A 34 5.46 -10.26 15.01
CA GLU A 34 6.81 -9.87 14.62
C GLU A 34 7.22 -10.56 13.30
N PRO A 35 6.84 -9.98 12.14
CA PRO A 35 7.18 -10.58 10.86
C PRO A 35 8.69 -10.57 10.59
N PHE A 36 9.25 -11.75 10.28
CA PHE A 36 10.68 -11.95 10.00
C PHE A 36 10.94 -12.60 8.63
N GLY A 37 12.22 -12.87 8.34
CA GLY A 37 12.68 -13.50 7.10
C GLY A 37 12.87 -12.53 5.93
N ASP A 38 13.21 -13.10 4.77
CA ASP A 38 13.69 -12.34 3.60
C ASP A 38 12.66 -11.34 3.08
N PHE A 39 11.37 -11.68 3.07
CA PHE A 39 10.33 -10.73 2.64
C PHE A 39 10.35 -9.43 3.47
N ARG A 40 10.57 -9.54 4.78
CA ARG A 40 10.72 -8.36 5.65
C ARG A 40 12.04 -7.65 5.39
N ALA A 41 13.11 -8.38 5.10
CA ALA A 41 14.40 -7.81 4.75
C ALA A 41 14.34 -7.03 3.42
N ASP A 42 13.70 -7.59 2.40
CA ASP A 42 13.46 -6.97 1.10
C ASP A 42 12.66 -5.68 1.26
N LEU A 43 11.61 -5.67 2.09
CA LEU A 43 10.85 -4.45 2.38
C LEU A 43 11.73 -3.38 3.02
N ARG A 44 12.59 -3.73 3.98
CA ARG A 44 13.51 -2.75 4.60
C ARG A 44 14.48 -2.19 3.57
N SER A 45 15.07 -3.04 2.73
CA SER A 45 15.96 -2.62 1.65
C SER A 45 15.24 -1.73 0.64
N ALA A 46 13.99 -2.06 0.32
CA ALA A 46 13.15 -1.31 -0.59
C ALA A 46 12.80 0.09 -0.05
N ILE A 47 12.59 0.24 1.26
CA ILE A 47 12.39 1.56 1.90
C ILE A 47 13.64 2.43 1.76
N VAL A 48 14.82 1.85 1.95
CA VAL A 48 16.08 2.59 1.77
C VAL A 48 16.27 2.98 0.30
N ALA A 49 16.06 2.05 -0.62
CA ALA A 49 16.16 2.28 -2.06
C ALA A 49 15.18 3.36 -2.55
N SER A 50 13.92 3.32 -2.10
CA SER A 50 12.91 4.32 -2.45
C SER A 50 13.22 5.69 -1.87
N THR A 51 13.80 5.75 -0.67
CA THR A 51 14.28 7.01 -0.07
C THR A 51 15.38 7.62 -0.94
N LEU A 52 16.38 6.83 -1.33
CA LEU A 52 17.48 7.28 -2.20
C LEU A 52 16.96 7.71 -3.58
N ALA A 53 16.10 6.91 -4.20
CA ALA A 53 15.53 7.22 -5.51
C ALA A 53 14.71 8.51 -5.49
N ASN A 54 13.92 8.72 -4.43
CA ASN A 54 13.13 9.95 -4.28
C ASN A 54 13.99 11.18 -3.92
N ALA A 55 15.13 11.00 -3.25
CA ALA A 55 16.07 12.10 -3.03
C ALA A 55 16.69 12.62 -4.34
N HIS A 56 16.82 11.75 -5.34
CA HIS A 56 17.39 12.07 -6.66
C HIS A 56 16.34 12.20 -7.78
N ARG A 57 15.03 12.15 -7.48
CA ARG A 57 13.99 12.25 -8.51
C ARG A 57 13.87 13.67 -9.08
N SER A 58 13.41 13.79 -10.31
CA SER A 58 12.98 15.08 -10.89
C SER A 58 11.71 15.60 -10.19
N LYS A 59 11.54 16.93 -10.16
CA LYS A 59 10.39 17.56 -9.50
C LYS A 59 9.05 17.08 -10.10
N GLU A 60 9.00 16.93 -11.41
CA GLU A 60 7.83 16.51 -12.17
C GLU A 60 7.63 14.98 -12.21
N GLY A 61 8.64 14.19 -11.82
CA GLY A 61 8.59 12.73 -11.89
C GLY A 61 7.69 12.10 -10.81
N LYS A 62 7.00 11.00 -11.12
CA LYS A 62 6.21 10.24 -10.15
C LYS A 62 7.13 9.74 -9.01
N PRO A 63 6.75 9.90 -7.72
CA PRO A 63 7.52 9.33 -6.62
C PRO A 63 7.60 7.80 -6.70
N PHE A 64 8.75 7.25 -6.35
CA PHE A 64 8.94 5.82 -6.24
C PHE A 64 8.43 5.32 -4.89
N THR A 65 7.71 4.20 -4.92
CA THR A 65 7.22 3.52 -3.72
C THR A 65 8.21 2.41 -3.31
N PRO A 66 8.25 1.96 -2.05
CA PRO A 66 9.03 0.76 -1.68
C PRO A 66 8.66 -0.45 -2.55
N GLU A 67 7.39 -0.65 -2.86
CA GLU A 67 6.89 -1.73 -3.72
C GLU A 67 7.52 -1.68 -5.13
N ASP A 68 7.98 -0.51 -5.58
CA ASP A 68 8.68 -0.41 -6.86
C ASP A 68 10.02 -1.16 -6.89
N PHE A 69 10.62 -1.36 -5.72
CA PHE A 69 11.89 -2.04 -5.50
C PHE A 69 11.73 -3.45 -4.89
N MET A 70 10.52 -4.02 -4.92
CA MET A 70 10.24 -5.39 -4.48
C MET A 70 9.82 -6.27 -5.67
N PRO A 71 10.74 -7.03 -6.31
CA PRO A 71 10.47 -7.75 -7.56
C PRO A 71 9.34 -8.79 -7.49
N PHE A 72 9.10 -9.35 -6.30
CA PHE A 72 8.14 -10.45 -6.09
C PHE A 72 6.77 -9.99 -5.60
N VAL A 73 6.58 -8.67 -5.43
CA VAL A 73 5.27 -8.10 -5.04
C VAL A 73 4.54 -7.71 -6.32
N GLU A 74 3.33 -8.24 -6.50
CA GLU A 74 2.47 -7.81 -7.61
C GLU A 74 2.18 -6.32 -7.49
N LYS A 75 2.64 -5.55 -8.47
CA LYS A 75 2.30 -4.14 -8.56
C LYS A 75 0.85 -4.06 -9.00
N ASN A 76 -0.04 -3.75 -8.05
CA ASN A 76 -1.36 -3.25 -8.39
C ASN A 76 -1.15 -1.93 -9.13
N HIS A 77 -1.10 -2.00 -10.45
CA HIS A 77 -1.18 -0.83 -11.32
C HIS A 77 -2.57 -0.23 -11.16
N HIS A 78 -2.80 0.48 -10.06
CA HIS A 78 -3.79 1.53 -10.04
C HIS A 78 -3.40 2.44 -11.19
N LYS A 79 -4.13 2.34 -12.30
CA LYS A 79 -4.13 3.33 -13.35
C LYS A 79 -4.58 4.62 -12.68
N ASP A 80 -3.61 5.36 -12.13
CA ASP A 80 -3.79 6.74 -11.76
C ASP A 80 -4.26 7.42 -13.04
N HIS A 81 -5.57 7.63 -13.16
CA HIS A 81 -6.10 8.58 -14.10
C HIS A 81 -5.30 9.86 -13.86
N HIS A 82 -4.43 10.19 -14.81
CA HIS A 82 -3.73 11.44 -14.89
C HIS A 82 -4.80 12.53 -14.75
N LYS A 83 -5.01 13.05 -13.53
CA LYS A 83 -5.68 14.33 -13.38
C LYS A 83 -4.65 15.31 -13.92
N PRO A 84 -4.88 15.94 -15.08
CA PRO A 84 -3.94 16.91 -15.60
C PRO A 84 -3.68 17.93 -14.50
N HIS A 85 -2.40 18.23 -14.31
CA HIS A 85 -1.96 19.27 -13.40
C HIS A 85 -2.69 20.55 -13.82
N ARG A 86 -3.63 21.00 -12.98
CA ARG A 86 -4.50 22.15 -13.23
C ARG A 86 -3.70 23.43 -13.01
N SER A 87 -2.64 23.64 -13.78
CA SER A 87 -1.87 24.89 -13.75
C SER A 87 -2.55 26.01 -14.56
N ASP A 88 -3.43 25.67 -15.50
CA ASP A 88 -3.93 26.65 -16.49
C ASP A 88 -5.45 26.91 -16.42
N GLN A 89 -6.12 26.55 -15.32
CA GLN A 89 -7.51 26.96 -15.15
C GLN A 89 -7.57 28.31 -14.43
N PRO A 90 -8.32 29.29 -14.96
CA PRO A 90 -8.56 30.52 -14.23
C PRO A 90 -9.15 30.14 -12.87
N LYS A 91 -8.51 30.59 -11.77
CA LYS A 91 -9.04 30.43 -10.43
C LYS A 91 -10.41 31.10 -10.40
N ALA A 92 -11.48 30.31 -10.57
CA ALA A 92 -12.83 30.79 -10.30
C ALA A 92 -12.82 31.35 -8.87
N SER A 93 -13.38 32.55 -8.70
CA SER A 93 -13.36 33.21 -7.41
C SER A 93 -13.94 32.27 -6.35
N GLU A 94 -13.40 32.33 -5.13
CA GLU A 94 -13.81 31.45 -4.03
C GLU A 94 -15.33 31.52 -3.77
N ALA A 95 -15.93 32.68 -4.09
CA ALA A 95 -17.36 32.92 -4.07
C ALA A 95 -18.14 32.08 -5.10
N ASP A 96 -17.59 31.85 -6.30
CA ASP A 96 -18.24 31.05 -7.34
C ASP A 96 -18.16 29.55 -7.06
N ALA A 97 -17.03 29.11 -6.48
CA ALA A 97 -16.88 27.74 -5.99
C ALA A 97 -17.84 27.44 -4.82
N ALA A 98 -17.99 28.37 -3.88
CA ALA A 98 -18.95 28.26 -2.78
C ALA A 98 -20.40 28.19 -3.29
N ARG A 99 -20.78 29.04 -4.25
CA ARG A 99 -22.11 29.01 -4.89
C ARG A 99 -22.40 27.67 -5.58
N LEU A 100 -21.43 27.13 -6.31
CA LEU A 100 -21.60 25.84 -7.00
C LEU A 100 -21.75 24.67 -6.02
N ASN A 101 -21.00 24.68 -4.92
CA ASN A 101 -21.10 23.66 -3.87
C ASN A 101 -22.44 23.74 -3.12
N ILE A 102 -22.91 24.95 -2.82
CA ILE A 102 -24.24 25.17 -2.20
C ILE A 102 -25.36 24.71 -3.14
N ALA A 103 -25.26 25.00 -4.45
CA ALA A 103 -26.26 24.57 -5.43
C ALA A 103 -26.30 23.04 -5.56
N ARG A 104 -25.13 22.38 -5.61
CA ARG A 104 -25.03 20.92 -5.61
C ARG A 104 -25.60 20.29 -4.34
N PHE A 105 -25.32 20.88 -3.18
CA PHE A 105 -25.86 20.41 -1.91
C PHE A 105 -27.39 20.54 -1.89
N LYS A 106 -27.94 21.71 -2.25
CA LYS A 106 -29.40 21.91 -2.32
C LYS A 106 -30.08 20.94 -3.29
N ALA A 107 -29.46 20.64 -4.43
CA ALA A 107 -29.99 19.67 -5.38
C ALA A 107 -30.01 18.23 -4.82
N MET A 108 -29.02 17.84 -4.01
CA MET A 108 -29.00 16.53 -3.36
C MET A 108 -30.15 16.33 -2.34
N PHE A 109 -30.59 17.39 -1.67
CA PHE A 109 -31.68 17.32 -0.68
C PHE A 109 -33.06 17.67 -1.24
N ALA A 110 -33.13 18.24 -2.45
CA ALA A 110 -34.39 18.57 -3.11
C ALA A 110 -35.24 17.33 -3.44
N HIS A 111 -34.66 16.11 -3.45
CA HIS A 111 -35.40 14.90 -3.81
C HIS A 111 -36.00 14.11 -2.63
N ARG A 112 -35.93 14.62 -1.38
CA ARG A 112 -36.55 13.93 -0.22
C ARG A 112 -37.67 14.71 0.48
N ILE A 113 -38.40 15.54 -0.24
CA ILE A 113 -39.67 16.07 0.26
C ILE A 113 -40.75 15.92 -0.81
N LYS A 114 -41.33 14.72 -0.88
CA LYS A 114 -42.76 14.56 -1.13
C LYS A 114 -43.27 13.59 -0.04
N ARG A 115 -44.30 14.06 0.66
CA ARG A 115 -45.07 13.35 1.68
C ARG A 115 -45.60 12.02 1.16
#